data_AF-A0A3M5VJ57-F1
#
_entry.id   AF-A0A3M5VJ57-F1
#
_cell.length_a   1.000
_cell.length_b   1.000
_cell.length_c   1.000
_cell.angle_alpha   90.00
_cell.angle_beta   90.00
_cell.angle_gamma   90.00
#
_symmetry.space_group_name_H-M   'P 1'
#
loop_
_entity.id
_entity.type
_entity.pdbx_description
1 polymer ?
#
loop_
_entity_poly.entity_id
_entity_poly.type
_entity_poly.pdbx_seq_one_letter_code
_entity_poly.pdbx_strand_id
1 'polypeptide(L)'
;MMPDFSRSASADTAPTPQPKPDPTPAPEPQPTPRPTPEPKPQPCPKPAPQPESSPTDTVYGFNSNSGKAGTSLTSPCDKPHFTVADKAGNDTFDFSAFCQNQRIDLTPGASSDIGGLKGNISIATDTVIENAIGGNGADRITGNSADNVLVGAAGADKLMGNGGFNTFKYRAAADSLRDSADLLVDFTTGKDTIDLSEMSAKEGVTLNYVSQYSGRAGDTILVRNPATNRYFLGIDLTGDRKTDFLIKSTRPISSEDVIGLNLPVGTYL
;
A
#
# COMPACT_ATOMS: atom_id res chain seq x y z
N MET A 1 -75.75 -21.14 -46.21
CA MET A 1 -76.69 -22.26 -46.00
C MET A 1 -76.27 -22.92 -44.69
N MET A 2 -77.01 -22.64 -43.61
CA MET A 2 -76.84 -23.29 -42.30
C MET A 2 -77.60 -24.62 -42.30
N PRO A 3 -77.17 -25.59 -41.50
CA PRO A 3 -78.11 -26.46 -40.80
C PRO A 3 -77.93 -26.37 -39.28
N ASP A 4 -79.06 -26.16 -38.62
CA ASP A 4 -79.31 -26.32 -37.20
C ASP A 4 -79.67 -27.80 -36.94
N PHE A 5 -79.09 -28.40 -35.90
CA PHE A 5 -79.57 -29.67 -35.32
C PHE A 5 -79.52 -29.60 -33.81
N SER A 6 -80.69 -29.86 -33.24
CA SER A 6 -81.06 -29.72 -31.85
C SER A 6 -80.66 -30.92 -30.98
N ARG A 7 -80.52 -30.65 -29.66
CA ARG A 7 -80.65 -31.55 -28.49
C ARG A 7 -79.60 -32.65 -28.27
N SER A 8 -78.94 -32.62 -27.11
CA SER A 8 -79.47 -33.26 -25.89
C SER A 8 -78.69 -32.78 -24.66
N ALA A 9 -79.38 -32.49 -23.56
CA ALA A 9 -78.77 -32.15 -22.28
C ALA A 9 -78.45 -33.46 -21.52
N SER A 10 -77.16 -33.79 -21.43
CA SER A 10 -76.68 -34.74 -20.43
C SER A 10 -76.48 -34.01 -19.11
N ALA A 11 -77.07 -34.55 -18.05
CA ALA A 11 -76.82 -34.12 -16.68
C ALA A 11 -75.34 -34.35 -16.34
N ASP A 12 -74.59 -33.27 -16.20
CA ASP A 12 -73.21 -33.30 -15.74
C ASP A 12 -73.23 -33.38 -14.20
N THR A 13 -72.92 -34.56 -13.66
CA THR A 13 -72.73 -34.76 -12.23
C THR A 13 -71.46 -34.02 -11.81
N ALA A 14 -71.61 -32.99 -10.97
CA ALA A 14 -70.49 -32.24 -10.41
C ALA A 14 -69.47 -33.20 -9.75
N PRO A 15 -68.17 -33.08 -10.05
CA PRO A 15 -67.15 -33.90 -9.42
C PRO A 15 -67.02 -33.52 -7.93
N THR A 16 -67.01 -34.53 -7.06
CA THR A 16 -66.68 -34.38 -5.64
C THR A 16 -65.30 -33.74 -5.46
N PRO A 17 -65.13 -32.74 -4.56
CA PRO A 17 -63.83 -32.13 -4.31
C PRO A 17 -62.84 -33.18 -3.78
N GLN A 18 -61.70 -33.34 -4.45
CA GLN A 18 -60.59 -34.12 -3.90
C GLN A 18 -60.01 -33.41 -2.67
N PRO A 19 -59.58 -34.15 -1.62
CA PRO A 19 -58.89 -33.57 -0.47
C PRO A 19 -57.62 -32.83 -0.94
N LYS A 20 -57.44 -31.61 -0.47
CA LYS A 20 -56.19 -30.85 -0.66
C LYS A 20 -55.05 -31.62 0.02
N PRO A 21 -53.92 -31.90 -0.65
CA PRO A 21 -52.77 -32.53 0.00
C PRO A 21 -52.31 -31.69 1.19
N ASP A 22 -52.02 -32.36 2.31
CA ASP A 22 -51.40 -31.70 3.46
C ASP A 22 -50.07 -31.05 3.05
N PRO A 23 -49.75 -29.84 3.56
CA PRO A 23 -48.49 -29.20 3.27
C PRO A 23 -47.34 -30.07 3.78
N THR A 24 -46.41 -30.39 2.90
CA THR A 24 -45.16 -31.09 3.23
C THR A 24 -44.42 -30.31 4.33
N PRO A 25 -43.97 -30.96 5.42
CA PRO A 25 -43.18 -30.29 6.44
C PRO A 25 -41.96 -29.62 5.83
N ALA A 26 -41.69 -28.36 6.23
CA ALA A 26 -40.46 -27.69 5.84
C ALA A 26 -39.26 -28.47 6.37
N PRO A 27 -38.15 -28.60 5.59
CA PRO A 27 -36.95 -29.26 6.07
C PRO A 27 -36.43 -28.58 7.33
N GLU A 28 -36.06 -29.38 8.33
CA GLU A 28 -35.46 -28.87 9.55
C GLU A 28 -34.20 -28.05 9.22
N PRO A 29 -33.99 -26.89 9.86
CA PRO A 29 -32.78 -26.09 9.63
C PRO A 29 -31.55 -26.93 9.97
N GLN A 30 -30.66 -27.11 8.97
CA GLN A 30 -29.38 -27.76 9.21
C GLN A 30 -28.62 -26.99 10.31
N PRO A 31 -27.96 -27.69 11.25
CA PRO A 31 -27.12 -27.04 12.24
C PRO A 31 -26.04 -26.22 11.52
N THR A 32 -25.94 -24.95 11.89
CA THR A 32 -24.89 -24.07 11.39
C THR A 32 -23.52 -24.66 11.75
N PRO A 33 -22.55 -24.70 10.83
CA PRO A 33 -21.20 -25.12 11.14
C PRO A 33 -20.67 -24.31 12.32
N ARG A 34 -20.11 -24.99 13.31
CA ARG A 34 -19.40 -24.32 14.42
C ARG A 34 -18.30 -23.45 13.79
N PRO A 35 -18.18 -22.15 14.17
CA PRO A 35 -17.11 -21.31 13.67
C PRO A 35 -15.76 -21.99 13.91
N THR A 36 -14.98 -22.12 12.85
CA THR A 36 -13.60 -22.57 12.92
C THR A 36 -12.86 -21.64 13.89
N PRO A 37 -12.07 -22.15 14.85
CA PRO A 37 -11.29 -21.28 15.73
C PRO A 37 -10.45 -20.33 14.89
N GLU A 38 -10.55 -19.03 15.14
CA GLU A 38 -9.63 -18.05 14.55
C GLU A 38 -8.18 -18.49 14.83
N PRO A 39 -7.27 -18.39 13.85
CA PRO A 39 -5.85 -18.58 14.11
C PRO A 39 -5.45 -17.67 15.26
N LYS A 40 -4.85 -18.23 16.32
CA LYS A 40 -4.26 -17.41 17.39
C LYS A 40 -3.32 -16.38 16.74
N PRO A 41 -3.33 -15.10 17.18
CA PRO A 41 -2.37 -14.11 16.70
C PRO A 41 -0.95 -14.69 16.80
N GLN A 42 -0.31 -14.94 15.66
CA GLN A 42 1.10 -15.26 15.65
C GLN A 42 1.85 -14.02 16.15
N PRO A 43 2.79 -14.16 17.10
CA PRO A 43 3.70 -13.07 17.42
C PRO A 43 4.35 -12.60 16.12
N CYS A 44 4.35 -11.28 15.89
CA CYS A 44 5.01 -10.71 14.72
C CYS A 44 6.44 -11.27 14.62
N PRO A 45 6.89 -11.70 13.42
CA PRO A 45 8.29 -12.03 13.24
C PRO A 45 9.13 -10.82 13.67
N LYS A 46 10.08 -11.06 14.58
CA LYS A 46 11.09 -10.06 14.93
C LYS A 46 11.79 -9.65 13.62
N PRO A 47 11.96 -8.34 13.35
CA PRO A 47 12.66 -7.89 12.16
C PRO A 47 13.98 -8.66 12.00
N ALA A 48 14.27 -9.11 10.77
CA ALA A 48 15.58 -9.64 10.44
C ALA A 48 16.65 -8.60 10.85
N PRO A 49 17.83 -9.02 11.34
CA PRO A 49 18.90 -8.09 11.62
C PRO A 49 19.17 -7.28 10.34
N GLN A 50 18.92 -5.97 10.39
CA GLN A 50 19.44 -5.08 9.36
C GLN A 50 20.98 -5.19 9.38
N PRO A 51 21.67 -4.99 8.24
CA PRO A 51 23.13 -4.88 8.23
C PRO A 51 23.55 -4.00 9.39
N GLU A 52 24.55 -4.43 10.17
CA GLU A 52 25.03 -3.69 11.34
C GLU A 52 25.25 -2.23 10.92
N SER A 53 24.37 -1.35 11.42
CA SER A 53 24.44 0.08 11.17
C SER A 53 25.83 0.53 11.58
N SER A 54 26.50 1.31 10.73
CA SER A 54 27.78 1.93 11.11
C SER A 54 27.60 2.61 12.47
N PRO A 55 28.61 2.66 13.35
CA PRO A 55 28.48 3.38 14.63
C PRO A 55 28.11 4.87 14.47
N THR A 56 28.16 5.40 13.25
CA THR A 56 27.74 6.75 12.89
C THR A 56 26.30 6.84 12.39
N ASP A 57 25.66 5.75 11.98
CA ASP A 57 24.30 5.79 11.43
C ASP A 57 23.28 5.99 12.56
N THR A 58 22.53 7.09 12.48
CA THR A 58 21.63 7.49 13.54
C THR A 58 20.17 7.48 13.10
N VAL A 59 19.33 6.77 13.85
CA VAL A 59 17.87 6.87 13.79
C VAL A 59 17.40 7.90 14.82
N TYR A 60 16.70 8.91 14.34
CA TYR A 60 16.03 9.94 15.12
C TYR A 60 14.52 9.70 15.08
N GLY A 61 13.84 9.76 16.23
CA GLY A 61 12.41 9.48 16.31
C GLY A 61 12.08 8.16 17.00
N PHE A 62 11.15 7.39 16.45
CA PHE A 62 10.89 6.01 16.90
C PHE A 62 12.11 5.14 16.59
N ASN A 63 12.29 4.06 17.34
CA ASN A 63 13.44 3.15 17.20
C ASN A 63 14.82 3.83 17.29
N SER A 64 14.90 4.99 17.96
CA SER A 64 16.13 5.79 17.99
C SER A 64 17.30 5.03 18.63
N ASN A 65 18.46 5.12 17.98
CA ASN A 65 19.76 4.68 18.50
C ASN A 65 20.69 5.86 18.86
N SER A 66 20.18 7.11 18.81
CA SER A 66 20.95 8.35 19.05
C SER A 66 21.55 8.47 20.46
N GLY A 67 21.14 7.60 21.39
CA GLY A 67 21.54 7.65 22.80
C GLY A 67 21.00 8.86 23.57
N LYS A 68 20.14 9.68 22.94
CA LYS A 68 19.61 10.93 23.50
C LYS A 68 18.10 10.83 23.65
N ALA A 69 17.62 11.00 24.89
CA ALA A 69 16.18 10.99 25.17
C ALA A 69 15.43 12.11 24.42
N GLY A 70 16.07 13.27 24.19
CA GLY A 70 15.46 14.41 23.49
C GLY A 70 15.15 14.18 22.01
N THR A 71 15.70 13.13 21.41
CA THR A 71 15.50 12.75 20.00
C THR A 71 14.87 11.37 19.83
N SER A 72 14.40 10.78 20.94
CA SER A 72 13.76 9.47 20.97
C SER A 72 12.25 9.62 21.17
N LEU A 73 11.46 8.88 20.41
CA LEU A 73 10.00 8.81 20.54
C LEU A 73 9.59 7.42 21.01
N THR A 74 8.59 7.38 21.88
CA THR A 74 8.09 6.14 22.50
C THR A 74 6.58 5.98 22.38
N SER A 75 5.87 7.06 22.02
CA SER A 75 4.42 7.06 21.89
C SER A 75 3.97 7.84 20.65
N PRO A 76 2.90 7.40 19.97
CA PRO A 76 2.28 8.13 18.86
C PRO A 76 1.60 9.44 19.30
N CYS A 77 1.55 9.71 20.61
CA CYS A 77 1.04 10.96 21.17
C CYS A 77 2.16 11.93 21.63
N ASP A 78 3.44 11.55 21.49
CA ASP A 78 4.56 12.39 21.85
C ASP A 78 4.50 13.74 21.10
N LYS A 79 4.98 14.79 21.76
CA LYS A 79 5.03 16.16 21.23
C LYS A 79 6.48 16.60 21.08
N PRO A 80 7.21 16.04 20.10
CA PRO A 80 8.63 16.26 20.02
C PRO A 80 8.96 17.67 19.56
N HIS A 81 10.09 18.17 20.04
CA HIS A 81 10.67 19.42 19.58
C HIS A 81 12.18 19.33 19.70
N PHE A 82 12.89 19.20 18.58
CA PHE A 82 14.35 19.10 18.58
C PHE A 82 14.96 19.54 17.26
N THR A 83 16.25 19.86 17.32
CA THR A 83 17.09 20.11 16.14
C THR A 83 18.12 19.00 16.06
N VAL A 84 18.26 18.41 14.87
CA VAL A 84 19.28 17.39 14.59
C VAL A 84 20.53 18.07 14.04
N ALA A 85 21.66 17.70 14.63
CA ALA A 85 22.99 18.05 14.15
C ALA A 85 23.81 16.76 14.12
N ASP A 86 24.00 16.24 12.92
CA ASP A 86 24.82 15.07 12.61
C ASP A 86 25.80 15.41 11.50
N LYS A 87 26.95 14.73 11.45
CA LYS A 87 28.06 15.01 10.53
C LYS A 87 28.49 13.80 9.71
N ALA A 88 28.02 12.60 10.03
CA ALA A 88 28.44 11.39 9.34
C ALA A 88 27.47 10.26 9.59
N GLY A 89 27.42 9.31 8.65
CA GLY A 89 26.52 8.17 8.73
C GLY A 89 25.46 8.24 7.65
N ASN A 90 24.61 7.23 7.64
CA ASN A 90 23.40 7.14 6.86
C ASN A 90 22.21 7.23 7.82
N ASP A 91 21.71 8.44 8.02
CA ASP A 91 20.80 8.79 9.09
C ASP A 91 19.34 8.64 8.67
N THR A 92 18.47 8.39 9.63
CA THR A 92 17.04 8.15 9.39
C THR A 92 16.17 8.99 10.31
N PHE A 93 15.20 9.68 9.74
CA PHE A 93 14.02 10.15 10.47
C PHE A 93 12.96 9.05 10.48
N ASP A 94 12.71 8.46 11.64
CA ASP A 94 11.68 7.45 11.83
C ASP A 94 10.49 8.04 12.60
N PHE A 95 9.42 8.36 11.85
CA PHE A 95 8.18 8.90 12.38
C PHE A 95 7.00 7.92 12.22
N SER A 96 7.33 6.62 12.11
CA SER A 96 6.43 5.52 11.74
C SER A 96 5.19 5.31 12.59
N ALA A 97 5.25 5.60 13.90
CA ALA A 97 4.10 5.34 14.75
C ALA A 97 3.06 6.47 14.76
N PHE A 98 3.34 7.65 14.19
CA PHE A 98 2.37 8.74 14.16
C PHE A 98 1.19 8.41 13.23
N CYS A 99 0.00 8.91 13.59
CA CYS A 99 -1.22 8.75 12.79
C CYS A 99 -1.68 10.05 12.13
N GLN A 100 -1.05 11.17 12.49
CA GLN A 100 -1.32 12.48 11.90
C GLN A 100 -0.59 12.60 10.57
N ASN A 101 -1.14 13.36 9.62
CA ASN A 101 -0.42 13.73 8.41
C ASN A 101 0.81 14.59 8.77
N GLN A 102 1.94 14.25 8.18
CA GLN A 102 3.24 14.85 8.46
C GLN A 102 3.77 15.60 7.24
N ARG A 103 4.57 16.64 7.50
CA ARG A 103 5.46 17.23 6.48
C ARG A 103 6.89 16.94 6.92
N ILE A 104 7.54 16.01 6.25
CA ILE A 104 8.93 15.62 6.50
C ILE A 104 9.78 16.24 5.38
N ASP A 105 10.77 17.03 5.75
CA ASP A 105 11.68 17.71 4.83
C ASP A 105 13.13 17.49 5.27
N LEU A 106 13.86 16.70 4.48
CA LEU A 106 15.23 16.30 4.75
C LEU A 106 16.26 17.33 4.26
N THR A 107 15.81 18.46 3.70
CA THR A 107 16.73 19.50 3.22
C THR A 107 17.53 20.09 4.40
N PRO A 108 18.87 20.21 4.31
CA PRO A 108 19.67 20.84 5.35
C PRO A 108 19.14 22.24 5.71
N GLY A 109 18.96 22.53 6.99
CA GLY A 109 18.37 23.78 7.48
C GLY A 109 16.84 23.85 7.47
N ALA A 110 16.14 22.85 6.93
CA ALA A 110 14.68 22.85 6.89
C ALA A 110 14.05 22.49 8.23
N SER A 111 12.74 22.72 8.31
CA SER A 111 11.89 22.29 9.43
C SER A 111 10.71 21.46 8.94
N SER A 112 10.29 20.53 9.79
CA SER A 112 9.26 19.53 9.56
C SER A 112 8.10 19.68 10.55
N ASP A 113 6.91 19.22 10.13
CA ASP A 113 5.67 19.21 10.90
C ASP A 113 5.38 17.76 11.34
N ILE A 114 5.71 17.41 12.58
CA ILE A 114 5.70 16.01 13.06
C ILE A 114 4.75 15.86 14.26
N GLY A 115 3.98 14.77 14.30
CA GLY A 115 3.08 14.47 15.44
C GLY A 115 1.94 15.48 15.62
N GLY A 116 1.48 16.11 14.52
CA GLY A 116 0.44 17.13 14.51
C GLY A 116 0.89 18.52 14.98
N LEU A 117 2.20 18.74 15.14
CA LEU A 117 2.80 20.03 15.44
C LEU A 117 3.28 20.72 14.15
N LYS A 118 3.80 21.95 14.28
CA LYS A 118 4.33 22.76 13.16
C LYS A 118 5.76 23.20 13.42
N GLY A 119 6.65 22.98 12.46
CA GLY A 119 8.06 23.41 12.50
C GLY A 119 8.82 22.94 13.74
N ASN A 120 8.46 21.79 14.30
CA ASN A 120 8.94 21.34 15.60
C ASN A 120 10.21 20.49 15.51
N ILE A 121 10.47 19.89 14.34
CA ILE A 121 11.72 19.17 14.07
C ILE A 121 12.50 19.96 13.03
N SER A 122 13.77 20.25 13.30
CA SER A 122 14.63 20.97 12.36
C SER A 122 15.95 20.23 12.13
N ILE A 123 16.58 20.47 10.99
CA ILE A 123 17.91 19.95 10.63
C ILE A 123 18.90 21.12 10.62
N ALA A 124 20.09 20.95 11.21
CA ALA A 124 21.16 21.94 11.10
C ALA A 124 21.62 22.10 9.63
N THR A 125 22.13 23.28 9.26
CA THR A 125 22.49 23.58 7.86
C THR A 125 23.66 22.75 7.31
N ASP A 126 24.49 22.20 8.19
CA ASP A 126 25.64 21.35 7.86
C ASP A 126 25.36 19.85 8.07
N THR A 127 24.09 19.47 8.29
CA THR A 127 23.66 18.09 8.48
C THR A 127 22.89 17.58 7.27
N VAL A 128 23.21 16.36 6.85
CA VAL A 128 22.46 15.60 5.84
C VAL A 128 21.76 14.47 6.57
N ILE A 129 20.49 14.26 6.25
CA ILE A 129 19.72 13.07 6.67
C ILE A 129 19.29 12.38 5.39
N GLU A 130 19.67 11.11 5.25
CA GLU A 130 19.49 10.37 4.01
C GLU A 130 18.09 9.74 3.94
N ASN A 131 17.50 9.35 5.06
CA ASN A 131 16.32 8.48 5.04
C ASN A 131 15.15 9.05 5.84
N ALA A 132 13.93 8.75 5.38
CA ALA A 132 12.71 9.08 6.09
C ALA A 132 11.69 7.93 6.04
N ILE A 133 11.02 7.73 7.17
CA ILE A 133 9.87 6.85 7.30
C ILE A 133 8.70 7.70 7.82
N GLY A 134 7.68 7.87 6.97
CA GLY A 134 6.40 8.48 7.32
C GLY A 134 5.60 7.61 8.28
N GLY A 135 4.41 8.07 8.65
CA GLY A 135 3.49 7.45 9.59
C GLY A 135 2.31 6.75 8.91
N ASN A 136 1.18 6.67 9.61
CA ASN A 136 -0.07 6.13 9.07
C ASN A 136 -0.98 7.20 8.43
N GLY A 137 -0.52 8.46 8.40
CA GLY A 137 -1.23 9.59 7.83
C GLY A 137 -0.91 9.77 6.35
N ALA A 138 -1.64 10.65 5.66
CA ALA A 138 -1.27 11.05 4.30
C ALA A 138 -0.14 12.10 4.35
N ASP A 139 1.08 11.62 4.28
CA ASP A 139 2.31 12.37 4.54
C ASP A 139 2.86 13.03 3.28
N ARG A 140 3.69 14.04 3.51
CA ARG A 140 4.48 14.70 2.47
C ARG A 140 5.93 14.58 2.85
N ILE A 141 6.68 13.80 2.08
CA ILE A 141 8.09 13.52 2.34
C ILE A 141 8.92 14.12 1.22
N THR A 142 9.88 14.95 1.59
CA THR A 142 10.80 15.63 0.69
C THR A 142 12.23 15.25 1.06
N GLY A 143 12.91 14.56 0.15
CA GLY A 143 14.33 14.26 0.22
C GLY A 143 15.20 15.52 -0.01
N ASN A 144 16.49 15.32 -0.21
CA ASN A 144 17.47 16.39 -0.38
C ASN A 144 18.36 16.14 -1.60
N SER A 145 19.57 16.69 -1.62
CA SER A 145 20.49 16.52 -2.75
C SER A 145 21.24 15.19 -2.74
N ALA A 146 21.30 14.51 -1.59
CA ALA A 146 21.92 13.22 -1.42
C ALA A 146 20.99 12.09 -1.89
N ASP A 147 21.48 10.86 -1.87
CA ASP A 147 20.70 9.67 -2.20
C ASP A 147 19.78 9.36 -1.02
N ASN A 148 18.46 9.34 -1.26
CA ASN A 148 17.49 9.13 -0.19
C ASN A 148 16.76 7.80 -0.27
N VAL A 149 16.52 7.15 0.89
CA VAL A 149 15.52 6.07 1.01
C VAL A 149 14.28 6.62 1.69
N LEU A 150 13.17 6.67 0.94
CA LEU A 150 11.90 7.24 1.39
C LEU A 150 10.85 6.14 1.49
N VAL A 151 10.24 6.01 2.68
CA VAL A 151 9.12 5.12 2.96
C VAL A 151 7.94 5.97 3.41
N GLY A 152 6.88 6.03 2.62
CA GLY A 152 5.63 6.69 3.00
C GLY A 152 4.96 6.02 4.20
N ALA A 153 4.96 4.67 4.17
CA ALA A 153 4.19 3.77 5.02
C ALA A 153 2.70 3.83 4.65
N ALA A 154 1.78 3.72 5.61
CA ALA A 154 0.36 3.68 5.30
C ALA A 154 -0.19 5.09 5.12
N GLY A 155 -1.07 5.29 4.15
CA GLY A 155 -1.54 6.63 3.81
C GLY A 155 -1.56 6.79 2.31
N ALA A 156 -1.94 7.98 1.85
CA ALA A 156 -1.80 8.36 0.45
C ALA A 156 -0.73 9.45 0.36
N ASP A 157 0.51 9.02 0.27
CA ASP A 157 1.67 9.87 0.51
C ASP A 157 2.12 10.59 -0.75
N LYS A 158 2.83 11.71 -0.54
CA LYS A 158 3.52 12.43 -1.61
C LYS A 158 5.00 12.38 -1.34
N LEU A 159 5.71 11.62 -2.17
CA LEU A 159 7.13 11.37 -2.03
C LEU A 159 7.88 12.13 -3.12
N MET A 160 8.85 12.93 -2.70
CA MET A 160 9.71 13.72 -3.58
C MET A 160 11.15 13.40 -3.23
N GLY A 161 11.90 12.83 -4.18
CA GLY A 161 13.30 12.47 -3.97
C GLY A 161 14.21 13.70 -3.96
N ASN A 162 13.91 14.70 -4.79
CA ASN A 162 14.78 15.81 -5.14
C ASN A 162 16.05 15.39 -5.90
N GLY A 163 17.25 15.71 -5.40
CA GLY A 163 18.52 15.39 -6.05
C GLY A 163 18.81 13.89 -5.97
N GLY A 164 20.09 13.48 -5.97
CA GLY A 164 20.50 12.10 -5.66
C GLY A 164 19.87 10.94 -6.45
N PHE A 165 20.29 9.73 -6.15
CA PHE A 165 19.68 8.48 -6.61
C PHE A 165 18.75 7.99 -5.51
N ASN A 166 17.44 8.12 -5.70
CA ASN A 166 16.49 7.88 -4.62
C ASN A 166 15.87 6.49 -4.72
N THR A 167 15.60 5.88 -3.57
CA THR A 167 14.81 4.65 -3.45
C THR A 167 13.48 4.96 -2.78
N PHE A 168 12.39 4.79 -3.50
CA PHE A 168 11.03 4.82 -2.96
C PHE A 168 10.64 3.40 -2.57
N LYS A 169 10.63 3.12 -1.27
CA LYS A 169 10.52 1.75 -0.75
C LYS A 169 9.14 1.47 -0.15
N TYR A 170 8.58 0.32 -0.50
CA TYR A 170 7.31 -0.17 0.00
C TYR A 170 7.51 -1.53 0.69
N ARG A 171 6.99 -1.65 1.91
CA ARG A 171 7.23 -2.78 2.83
C ARG A 171 5.99 -3.68 2.98
N ALA A 172 4.80 -3.17 2.65
CA ALA A 172 3.55 -3.93 2.71
C ALA A 172 2.56 -3.48 1.63
N ALA A 173 1.59 -4.32 1.27
CA ALA A 173 0.53 -3.92 0.34
C ALA A 173 -0.28 -2.71 0.86
N ALA A 174 -0.43 -2.61 2.19
CA ALA A 174 -1.12 -1.50 2.86
C ALA A 174 -0.46 -0.13 2.61
N ASP A 175 0.81 -0.10 2.21
CA ASP A 175 1.54 1.15 2.00
C ASP A 175 1.07 1.90 0.75
N SER A 176 0.38 1.23 -0.19
CA SER A 176 -0.14 1.89 -1.39
C SER A 176 -1.33 1.15 -1.98
N LEU A 177 -2.36 0.95 -1.16
CA LEU A 177 -3.63 0.41 -1.64
C LEU A 177 -4.20 1.29 -2.75
N ARG A 178 -4.91 0.68 -3.69
CA ARG A 178 -5.49 1.40 -4.84
C ARG A 178 -6.22 2.71 -4.50
N ASP A 179 -7.02 2.71 -3.44
CA ASP A 179 -7.85 3.86 -3.04
C ASP A 179 -7.10 4.90 -2.20
N SER A 180 -5.93 4.54 -1.66
CA SER A 180 -5.03 5.41 -0.90
C SER A 180 -3.63 5.42 -1.51
N ALA A 181 -3.52 5.34 -2.83
CA ALA A 181 -2.24 5.15 -3.48
C ALA A 181 -1.33 6.38 -3.40
N ASP A 182 -0.04 6.13 -3.27
CA ASP A 182 1.02 7.13 -3.19
C ASP A 182 1.23 7.83 -4.52
N LEU A 183 1.87 9.00 -4.43
CA LEU A 183 2.32 9.81 -5.55
C LEU A 183 3.81 10.09 -5.44
N LEU A 184 4.58 9.53 -6.38
CA LEU A 184 5.95 9.94 -6.66
C LEU A 184 5.91 11.24 -7.46
N VAL A 185 6.41 12.32 -6.85
CA VAL A 185 6.23 13.69 -7.36
C VAL A 185 7.24 14.03 -8.43
N ASP A 186 8.45 13.46 -8.39
CA ASP A 186 9.57 13.82 -9.25
C ASP A 186 10.43 12.63 -9.71
N PHE A 187 9.89 11.40 -9.67
CA PHE A 187 10.59 10.18 -10.09
C PHE A 187 11.32 10.32 -11.43
N THR A 188 12.58 9.93 -11.47
CA THR A 188 13.47 10.06 -12.63
C THR A 188 13.96 8.70 -13.07
N THR A 189 13.43 8.18 -14.17
CA THR A 189 13.87 6.89 -14.72
C THR A 189 15.37 6.84 -15.02
N GLY A 190 15.99 5.68 -14.76
CA GLY A 190 17.43 5.46 -14.87
C GLY A 190 18.25 6.13 -13.78
N LYS A 191 17.60 6.70 -12.75
CA LYS A 191 18.24 7.36 -11.61
C LYS A 191 17.58 6.94 -10.30
N ASP A 192 16.27 7.13 -10.19
CA ASP A 192 15.50 6.71 -9.03
C ASP A 192 15.05 5.26 -9.18
N THR A 193 14.73 4.63 -8.07
CA THR A 193 14.31 3.22 -7.99
C THR A 193 13.06 3.09 -7.13
N ILE A 194 12.17 2.19 -7.52
CA ILE A 194 11.03 1.73 -6.71
C ILE A 194 11.39 0.35 -6.16
N ASP A 195 11.48 0.23 -4.84
CA ASP A 195 11.78 -1.06 -4.18
C ASP A 195 10.50 -1.71 -3.64
N LEU A 196 10.11 -2.82 -4.27
CA LEU A 196 8.96 -3.65 -3.92
C LEU A 196 9.37 -5.02 -3.36
N SER A 197 10.67 -5.26 -3.16
CA SER A 197 11.19 -6.57 -2.76
C SER A 197 10.62 -7.05 -1.43
N GLU A 198 10.56 -6.15 -0.43
CA GLU A 198 10.03 -6.47 0.90
C GLU A 198 8.52 -6.71 0.86
N MET A 199 7.76 -5.83 0.19
CA MET A 199 6.31 -6.00 0.03
C MET A 199 5.98 -7.32 -0.67
N SER A 200 6.59 -7.61 -1.82
CA SER A 200 6.31 -8.84 -2.57
C SER A 200 6.67 -10.12 -1.80
N ALA A 201 7.80 -10.11 -1.08
CA ALA A 201 8.17 -11.21 -0.20
C ALA A 201 7.16 -11.39 0.95
N LYS A 202 6.66 -10.30 1.53
CA LYS A 202 5.67 -10.31 2.62
C LYS A 202 4.31 -10.84 2.16
N GLU A 203 3.87 -10.43 0.97
CA GLU A 203 2.62 -10.93 0.36
C GLU A 203 2.78 -12.33 -0.25
N GLY A 204 4.01 -12.86 -0.34
CA GLY A 204 4.27 -14.19 -0.90
C GLY A 204 3.99 -14.29 -2.39
N VAL A 205 4.12 -13.19 -3.13
CA VAL A 205 3.86 -13.10 -4.56
C VAL A 205 5.12 -12.81 -5.35
N THR A 206 5.22 -13.38 -6.54
CA THR A 206 6.27 -13.04 -7.51
C THR A 206 5.73 -11.98 -8.45
N LEU A 207 6.37 -10.81 -8.51
CA LEU A 207 5.94 -9.74 -9.40
C LEU A 207 6.40 -10.01 -10.83
N ASN A 208 5.48 -9.96 -11.79
CA ASN A 208 5.77 -10.22 -13.21
C ASN A 208 5.26 -9.07 -14.06
N TYR A 209 6.14 -8.47 -14.85
CA TYR A 209 5.74 -7.43 -15.77
C TYR A 209 4.91 -8.01 -16.92
N VAL A 210 3.69 -7.50 -17.07
CA VAL A 210 2.75 -7.90 -18.12
C VAL A 210 2.15 -6.67 -18.78
N SER A 211 1.69 -6.81 -20.03
CA SER A 211 0.99 -5.72 -20.73
C SER A 211 -0.47 -5.55 -20.28
N GLN A 212 -1.05 -6.60 -19.67
CA GLN A 212 -2.39 -6.62 -19.09
C GLN A 212 -2.47 -7.74 -18.04
N TYR A 213 -3.35 -7.60 -17.05
CA TYR A 213 -3.56 -8.64 -16.05
C TYR A 213 -4.07 -9.94 -16.68
N SER A 214 -3.34 -11.03 -16.47
CA SER A 214 -3.68 -12.38 -16.92
C SER A 214 -4.62 -13.09 -15.93
N GLY A 215 -4.62 -12.63 -14.67
CA GLY A 215 -5.29 -13.27 -13.54
C GLY A 215 -4.33 -14.14 -12.71
N ARG A 216 -3.03 -13.85 -12.77
CA ARG A 216 -2.04 -14.42 -11.87
C ARG A 216 -1.73 -13.39 -10.79
N ALA A 217 -1.69 -13.83 -9.54
CA ALA A 217 -1.20 -13.00 -8.45
C ALA A 217 0.24 -12.54 -8.75
N GLY A 218 0.50 -11.25 -8.51
CA GLY A 218 1.75 -10.58 -8.86
C GLY A 218 1.82 -10.08 -10.30
N ASP A 219 0.76 -10.17 -11.11
CA ASP A 219 0.74 -9.50 -12.41
C ASP A 219 0.88 -7.98 -12.19
N THR A 220 1.92 -7.39 -12.78
CA THR A 220 2.28 -5.98 -12.62
C THR A 220 2.23 -5.27 -13.98
N ILE A 221 1.50 -4.16 -14.05
CA ILE A 221 1.37 -3.33 -15.26
C ILE A 221 1.96 -1.94 -15.03
N LEU A 222 2.55 -1.37 -16.08
CA LEU A 222 2.93 0.04 -16.15
C LEU A 222 2.10 0.74 -17.22
N VAL A 223 1.26 1.69 -16.82
CA VAL A 223 0.29 2.34 -17.71
C VAL A 223 0.36 3.85 -17.57
N ARG A 224 0.35 4.57 -18.69
CA ARG A 224 0.11 6.01 -18.70
C ARG A 224 -1.37 6.30 -18.86
N ASN A 225 -1.95 7.09 -17.97
CA ASN A 225 -3.27 7.67 -18.13
C ASN A 225 -3.16 9.00 -18.91
N PRO A 226 -3.66 9.05 -20.16
CA PRO A 226 -3.55 10.26 -20.99
C PRO A 226 -4.43 11.40 -20.51
N ALA A 227 -5.53 11.13 -19.80
CA ALA A 227 -6.47 12.16 -19.33
C ALA A 227 -5.86 12.98 -18.18
N THR A 228 -5.14 12.33 -17.28
CA THR A 228 -4.50 12.98 -16.12
C THR A 228 -3.02 13.26 -16.32
N ASN A 229 -2.43 12.78 -17.42
CA ASN A 229 -0.98 12.75 -17.65
C ASN A 229 -0.22 12.16 -16.45
N ARG A 230 -0.70 11.02 -15.94
CA ARG A 230 -0.10 10.28 -14.82
C ARG A 230 0.37 8.91 -15.28
N TYR A 231 1.41 8.42 -14.65
CA TYR A 231 1.92 7.06 -14.83
C TYR A 231 1.52 6.24 -13.61
N PHE A 232 1.18 4.98 -13.86
CA PHE A 232 0.71 4.05 -12.84
C PHE A 232 1.54 2.77 -12.90
N LEU A 233 2.01 2.34 -11.74
CA LEU A 233 2.45 0.97 -11.49
C LEU A 233 1.31 0.30 -10.71
N GLY A 234 0.60 -0.61 -11.37
CA GLY A 234 -0.50 -1.37 -10.75
C GLY A 234 -0.12 -2.83 -10.59
N ILE A 235 -0.48 -3.43 -9.46
CA ILE A 235 -0.24 -4.84 -9.15
C ILE A 235 -1.56 -5.50 -8.78
N ASP A 236 -1.88 -6.61 -9.45
CA ASP A 236 -2.90 -7.56 -9.05
C ASP A 236 -2.28 -8.56 -8.06
N LEU A 237 -2.49 -8.33 -6.76
CA LEU A 237 -1.88 -9.17 -5.71
C LEU A 237 -2.68 -10.46 -5.49
N THR A 238 -3.97 -10.47 -5.86
CA THR A 238 -4.90 -11.56 -5.57
C THR A 238 -5.15 -12.50 -6.74
N GLY A 239 -4.77 -12.10 -7.97
CA GLY A 239 -5.04 -12.82 -9.21
C GLY A 239 -6.46 -12.65 -9.73
N ASP A 240 -7.19 -11.64 -9.27
CA ASP A 240 -8.60 -11.41 -9.63
C ASP A 240 -8.77 -10.44 -10.83
N ARG A 241 -7.65 -10.04 -11.45
CA ARG A 241 -7.55 -9.05 -12.53
C ARG A 241 -7.93 -7.63 -12.12
N LYS A 242 -7.82 -7.29 -10.84
CA LYS A 242 -7.96 -5.92 -10.35
C LYS A 242 -6.65 -5.46 -9.73
N THR A 243 -6.43 -4.15 -9.79
CA THR A 243 -5.32 -3.54 -9.08
C THR A 243 -5.61 -3.54 -7.58
N ASP A 244 -4.77 -4.20 -6.80
CA ASP A 244 -4.81 -4.19 -5.32
C ASP A 244 -3.84 -3.14 -4.76
N PHE A 245 -2.66 -3.04 -5.37
CA PHE A 245 -1.61 -2.09 -5.03
C PHE A 245 -1.32 -1.15 -6.21
N LEU A 246 -1.18 0.15 -5.93
CA LEU A 246 -1.01 1.17 -6.95
C LEU A 246 -0.01 2.24 -6.50
N ILE A 247 0.96 2.54 -7.36
CA ILE A 247 1.81 3.72 -7.24
C ILE A 247 1.48 4.66 -8.40
N LYS A 248 1.31 5.95 -8.10
CA LYS A 248 1.17 7.00 -9.10
C LYS A 248 2.48 7.75 -9.25
N SER A 249 2.80 8.18 -10.46
CA SER A 249 3.92 9.09 -10.73
C SER A 249 3.52 10.22 -11.66
N THR A 250 4.11 11.39 -11.43
CA THR A 250 4.00 12.55 -12.34
C THR A 250 4.88 12.40 -13.58
N ARG A 251 5.85 11.48 -13.54
CA ARG A 251 6.88 11.23 -14.55
C ARG A 251 6.86 9.75 -14.97
N PRO A 252 7.42 9.40 -16.14
CA PRO A 252 7.53 8.01 -16.57
C PRO A 252 8.19 7.13 -15.51
N ILE A 253 7.78 5.86 -15.46
CA ILE A 253 8.42 4.81 -14.68
C ILE A 253 8.90 3.76 -15.70
N SER A 254 10.19 3.43 -15.69
CA SER A 254 10.70 2.28 -16.42
C SER A 254 10.52 1.03 -15.59
N SER A 255 10.20 -0.09 -16.23
CA SER A 255 10.16 -1.39 -15.57
C SER A 255 11.52 -1.83 -15.02
N GLU A 256 12.61 -1.31 -15.57
CA GLU A 256 13.98 -1.60 -15.12
C GLU A 256 14.32 -0.90 -13.79
N ASP A 257 13.60 0.18 -13.45
CA ASP A 257 13.79 0.92 -12.20
C ASP A 257 12.98 0.30 -11.04
N VAL A 258 12.33 -0.85 -11.24
CA VAL A 258 11.48 -1.51 -10.24
C VAL A 258 12.17 -2.76 -9.70
N ILE A 259 12.70 -2.68 -8.48
CA ILE A 259 13.32 -3.82 -7.80
C ILE A 259 12.23 -4.82 -7.39
N GLY A 260 12.49 -6.11 -7.69
CA GLY A 260 11.60 -7.23 -7.42
C GLY A 260 10.66 -7.56 -8.58
N LEU A 261 10.70 -6.80 -9.67
CA LEU A 261 9.89 -7.04 -10.86
C LEU A 261 10.60 -7.96 -11.86
N ASN A 262 10.00 -9.11 -12.16
CA ASN A 262 10.49 -9.98 -13.23
C ASN A 262 10.09 -9.42 -14.58
N LEU A 263 11.09 -9.19 -15.44
CA LEU A 263 10.87 -8.78 -16.83
C LEU A 263 10.82 -10.01 -17.75
N PRO A 264 9.96 -10.02 -18.78
CA PRO A 264 9.96 -11.07 -19.78
C PRO A 264 11.35 -11.17 -20.43
N VAL A 265 11.90 -12.38 -20.50
CA VAL A 265 13.17 -12.64 -21.19
C VAL A 265 12.93 -12.43 -22.69
N GLY A 266 13.45 -11.34 -23.27
CA GLY A 266 13.48 -11.15 -24.73
C GLY A 266 12.94 -9.84 -25.30
N THR A 267 12.71 -8.80 -24.51
CA THR A 267 12.35 -7.46 -25.04
C THR A 267 13.33 -6.41 -24.56
N TYR A 268 14.55 -6.44 -25.11
CA TYR A 268 15.40 -5.26 -25.21
C TYR A 268 15.17 -4.68 -26.61
N LEU A 269 14.56 -3.49 -26.69
CA LEU A 269 14.60 -2.63 -27.88
C LEU A 269 14.88 -1.20 -27.42
#